data_AF-A0A7C4KND1-F1
#
_entry.id   AF-A0A7C4KND1-F1
#
_cell.length_a   1.000
_cell.length_b   1.000
_cell.length_c   1.000
_cell.angle_alpha   90.00
_cell.angle_beta   90.00
_cell.angle_gamma   90.00
#
_symmetry.space_group_name_H-M   'P 1'
#
loop_
_entity.id
_entity.type
_entity.pdbx_description
1 polymer ?
#
loop_
_entity_poly.entity_id
_entity_poly.type
_entity_poly.pdbx_seq_one_letter_code
_entity_poly.pdbx_strand_id
1 'polypeptide(L)'
;MSTIVQRRFAFHSDLSPRRPLLPIGAVMAWLDVDEDTATYLAEDGTLIAINIATSGSRRRELRFWRDSVLAQALRSRGHQVDIRTPEDLPHAIIGHHRPALRATEVRRILSCSQAHIAALILEGAIIATNIPSVRSGPNASPSISRSSIEQFIIKRIIA
;
A
#
# COMPACT_ATOMS: atom_id res chain seq x y z
N MET A 1 -22.57 -21.29 27.42
CA MET A 1 -22.29 -19.96 26.83
C MET A 1 -20.77 -19.77 26.81
N SER A 2 -20.12 -20.12 25.70
CA SER A 2 -18.66 -20.03 25.58
C SER A 2 -18.26 -18.59 25.24
N THR A 3 -17.51 -17.97 26.16
CA THR A 3 -16.89 -16.66 25.98
C THR A 3 -15.82 -16.76 24.89
N ILE A 4 -16.09 -16.18 23.71
CA ILE A 4 -15.08 -15.99 22.66
C ILE A 4 -14.06 -14.99 23.20
N VAL A 5 -12.88 -15.48 23.54
CA VAL A 5 -11.72 -14.64 23.88
C VAL A 5 -11.26 -13.98 22.58
N GLN A 6 -11.67 -12.74 22.35
CA GLN A 6 -11.06 -11.86 21.35
C GLN A 6 -9.61 -11.58 21.77
N ARG A 7 -8.68 -12.48 21.43
CA ARG A 7 -7.25 -12.19 21.51
C ARG A 7 -6.92 -11.23 20.37
N ARG A 8 -6.92 -9.93 20.69
CA ARG A 8 -6.23 -8.91 19.89
C ARG A 8 -4.75 -9.26 19.89
N PHE A 9 -4.29 -9.94 18.84
CA PHE A 9 -2.87 -10.08 18.59
C PHE A 9 -2.34 -8.77 17.99
N ALA A 10 -1.68 -7.96 18.82
CA ALA A 10 -0.81 -6.91 18.33
C ALA A 10 0.47 -7.57 17.82
N PHE A 11 0.54 -7.85 16.51
CA PHE A 11 1.75 -8.37 15.90
C PHE A 11 2.83 -7.30 15.90
N HIS A 12 3.90 -7.52 16.67
CA HIS A 12 5.18 -6.92 16.38
C HIS A 12 5.79 -7.69 15.22
N SER A 13 5.87 -7.02 14.10
CA SER A 13 6.41 -7.59 12.89
C SER A 13 7.81 -7.09 12.63
N ASP A 14 8.70 -7.97 12.20
CA ASP A 14 10.07 -7.61 11.82
C ASP A 14 10.15 -6.80 10.51
N LEU A 15 9.01 -6.59 9.84
CA LEU A 15 8.89 -5.58 8.78
C LEU A 15 8.78 -4.20 9.43
N SER A 16 9.71 -3.31 9.09
CA SER A 16 9.65 -1.90 9.48
C SER A 16 8.21 -1.39 9.32
N PRO A 17 7.58 -0.80 10.36
CA PRO A 17 6.19 -0.31 10.33
C PRO A 17 5.92 0.77 9.28
N ARG A 18 6.91 1.08 8.43
CA ARG A 18 6.95 2.13 7.43
C ARG A 18 6.51 1.69 6.03
N ARG A 19 6.21 0.41 5.80
CA ARG A 19 5.79 -0.14 4.49
C ARG A 19 4.44 -0.85 4.59
N PRO A 20 3.32 -0.09 4.55
CA PRO A 20 1.96 -0.62 4.60
C PRO A 20 1.60 -1.44 3.36
N LEU A 21 2.29 -1.22 2.24
CA LEU A 21 2.09 -1.96 1.00
C LEU A 21 3.30 -2.82 0.63
N LEU A 22 3.04 -4.04 0.18
CA LEU A 22 4.04 -5.04 -0.16
C LEU A 22 4.11 -5.24 -1.69
N PRO A 23 5.32 -5.35 -2.28
CA PRO A 23 5.45 -5.80 -3.66
C PRO A 23 5.03 -7.26 -3.79
N ILE A 24 4.56 -7.68 -4.97
CA ILE A 24 4.06 -9.04 -5.22
C ILE A 24 5.07 -10.13 -4.82
N GLY A 25 6.36 -9.94 -5.10
CA GLY A 25 7.40 -10.90 -4.70
C GLY A 25 7.49 -11.11 -3.18
N ALA A 26 7.18 -10.10 -2.37
CA ALA A 26 7.11 -10.27 -0.92
C ALA A 26 5.87 -11.06 -0.49
N VAL A 27 4.75 -10.91 -1.20
CA VAL A 27 3.52 -11.67 -0.96
C VAL A 27 3.70 -13.14 -1.34
N MET A 28 4.29 -13.41 -2.50
CA MET A 28 4.66 -14.75 -2.96
C MET A 28 5.50 -15.48 -1.90
N ALA A 29 6.54 -14.81 -1.38
CA ALA A 29 7.39 -15.38 -0.33
C ALA A 29 6.66 -15.58 1.01
N TRP A 30 5.70 -14.72 1.37
CA TRP A 30 4.97 -14.81 2.63
C TRP A 30 3.88 -15.88 2.64
N LEU A 31 3.23 -16.08 1.49
CA LEU A 31 2.11 -17.00 1.34
C LEU A 31 2.51 -18.33 0.69
N ASP A 32 3.75 -18.45 0.21
CA ASP A 32 4.25 -19.60 -0.53
C ASP A 32 3.42 -19.90 -1.79
N VAL A 33 3.18 -18.86 -2.59
CA VAL A 33 2.38 -18.90 -3.82
C VAL A 33 3.12 -18.24 -4.99
N ASP A 34 2.72 -18.57 -6.22
CA ASP A 34 3.21 -17.92 -7.42
C ASP A 34 2.51 -16.56 -7.71
N GLU A 35 2.97 -15.87 -8.76
CA GLU A 35 2.47 -14.56 -9.15
C GLU A 35 1.00 -14.60 -9.59
N ASP A 36 0.61 -15.63 -10.32
CA ASP A 36 -0.75 -15.82 -10.84
C ASP A 36 -1.74 -16.02 -9.69
N THR A 37 -1.39 -16.86 -8.71
CA THR A 37 -2.18 -17.08 -7.49
C THR A 37 -2.27 -15.80 -6.66
N ALA A 38 -1.16 -15.08 -6.46
CA ALA A 38 -1.19 -13.82 -5.71
C ALA A 38 -2.06 -12.76 -6.41
N THR A 39 -2.05 -12.72 -7.74
CA THR A 39 -2.90 -11.83 -8.54
C THR A 39 -4.36 -12.23 -8.44
N TYR A 40 -4.68 -13.52 -8.57
CA TYR A 40 -6.02 -14.05 -8.41
C TYR A 40 -6.61 -13.72 -7.02
N LEU A 41 -5.82 -13.88 -5.95
CA LEU A 41 -6.25 -13.52 -4.60
C LEU A 41 -6.54 -12.02 -4.43
N ALA A 42 -5.96 -11.15 -5.25
CA ALA A 42 -6.35 -9.73 -5.27
C ALA A 42 -7.65 -9.52 -6.05
N GLU A 43 -7.81 -10.22 -7.17
CA GLU A 43 -8.99 -10.10 -8.04
C GLU A 43 -10.25 -10.71 -7.42
N ASP A 44 -10.11 -11.74 -6.58
CA ASP A 44 -11.23 -12.37 -5.87
C ASP A 44 -11.58 -11.69 -4.52
N GLY A 45 -10.83 -10.64 -4.16
CA GLY A 45 -11.03 -9.87 -2.94
C GLY A 45 -10.46 -10.48 -1.66
N THR A 46 -9.79 -11.63 -1.73
CA THR A 46 -9.13 -12.27 -0.57
C THR A 46 -8.01 -11.39 0.00
N LEU A 47 -7.25 -10.76 -0.89
CA LEU A 47 -6.21 -9.79 -0.59
C LEU A 47 -6.61 -8.43 -1.13
N ILE A 48 -6.28 -7.37 -0.40
CA ILE A 48 -6.48 -6.01 -0.88
C ILE A 48 -5.22 -5.58 -1.62
N ALA A 49 -5.33 -5.23 -2.89
CA ALA A 49 -4.21 -4.71 -3.68
C ALA A 49 -4.51 -3.32 -4.25
N ILE A 50 -3.46 -2.59 -4.55
CA ILE A 50 -3.51 -1.29 -5.22
C ILE A 50 -2.64 -1.37 -6.46
N ASN A 51 -3.21 -1.03 -7.62
CA ASN A 51 -2.44 -0.91 -8.85
C ASN A 51 -1.71 0.44 -8.87
N ILE A 52 -0.40 0.43 -8.71
CA ILE A 52 0.41 1.66 -8.74
C ILE A 52 0.95 2.01 -10.13
N ALA A 53 0.63 1.23 -11.17
CA ALA A 53 1.20 1.41 -12.51
C ALA A 53 0.96 2.82 -13.06
N THR A 54 1.94 3.36 -13.80
CA THR A 54 1.75 4.62 -14.53
C THR A 54 0.74 4.45 -15.66
N SER A 55 0.08 5.55 -16.04
CA SER A 55 -0.81 5.56 -17.19
C SER A 55 -0.03 5.19 -18.46
N GLY A 56 -0.53 4.21 -19.20
CA GLY A 56 0.14 3.66 -20.39
C GLY A 56 1.04 2.45 -20.14
N SER A 57 1.28 2.05 -18.88
CA SER A 57 1.90 0.75 -18.62
C SER A 57 0.98 -0.38 -19.10
N ARG A 58 1.53 -1.30 -19.90
CA ARG A 58 0.83 -2.52 -20.33
C ARG A 58 0.68 -3.54 -19.21
N ARG A 59 1.51 -3.45 -18.16
CA ARG A 59 1.53 -4.38 -17.02
C ARG A 59 0.98 -3.68 -15.79
N ARG A 60 0.17 -4.41 -15.01
CA ARG A 60 -0.26 -3.96 -13.69
C ARG A 60 0.93 -3.97 -12.75
N GLU A 61 0.98 -3.03 -11.82
CA GLU A 61 1.98 -3.01 -10.77
C GLU A 61 1.26 -3.09 -9.42
N LEU A 62 1.01 -4.30 -8.97
CA LEU A 62 0.24 -4.53 -7.76
C LEU A 62 1.08 -4.29 -6.50
N ARG A 63 0.46 -3.65 -5.52
CA ARG A 63 0.98 -3.44 -4.18
C ARG A 63 -0.07 -3.86 -3.17
N PHE A 64 0.24 -4.86 -2.37
CA PHE A 64 -0.72 -5.53 -1.50
C PHE A 64 -0.74 -4.90 -0.13
N TRP A 65 -1.93 -4.64 0.40
CA TRP A 65 -2.06 -4.16 1.76
C TRP A 65 -1.63 -5.24 2.73
N ARG A 66 -0.59 -4.91 3.47
CA ARG A 66 0.13 -5.81 4.35
C ARG A 66 -0.79 -6.59 5.29
N ASP A 67 -1.74 -5.93 5.93
CA ASP A 67 -2.58 -6.57 6.94
C ASP A 67 -3.46 -7.65 6.31
N SER A 68 -3.98 -7.43 5.10
CA SER A 68 -4.72 -8.47 4.35
C SER A 68 -3.85 -9.71 4.08
N VAL A 69 -2.58 -9.52 3.72
CA VAL A 69 -1.61 -10.61 3.53
C VAL A 69 -1.33 -11.35 4.84
N LEU A 70 -1.16 -10.61 5.94
CA LEU A 70 -0.94 -11.19 7.27
C LEU A 70 -2.12 -12.05 7.72
N ALA A 71 -3.36 -11.59 7.53
CA ALA A 71 -4.52 -12.41 7.86
C ALA A 71 -4.64 -13.63 6.99
N GLN A 72 -4.36 -13.52 5.69
CA GLN A 72 -4.40 -14.69 4.82
C GLN A 72 -3.37 -15.73 5.26
N ALA A 73 -2.14 -15.31 5.59
CA ALA A 73 -1.12 -16.20 6.13
C ALA A 73 -1.57 -16.90 7.43
N LEU A 74 -2.29 -16.19 8.31
CA LEU A 74 -2.83 -16.76 9.55
C LEU A 74 -3.99 -17.73 9.28
N ARG A 75 -4.89 -17.42 8.34
CA ARG A 75 -5.99 -18.29 7.91
C ARG A 75 -5.48 -19.60 7.32
N SER A 76 -4.46 -19.56 6.47
CA SER A 76 -3.80 -20.77 5.92
C SER A 76 -3.19 -21.66 7.02
N ARG A 77 -2.95 -21.11 8.21
CA ARG A 77 -2.48 -21.84 9.41
C ARG A 77 -3.61 -22.23 10.37
N GLY A 78 -4.87 -22.15 9.92
CA GLY A 78 -6.05 -22.53 10.69
C GLY A 78 -6.54 -21.49 11.71
N HIS A 79 -6.02 -20.26 11.69
CA HIS A 79 -6.50 -19.21 12.60
C HIS A 79 -7.75 -18.53 12.02
N GLN A 80 -8.77 -18.32 12.86
CA GLN A 80 -9.90 -17.46 12.52
C GLN A 80 -9.50 -15.99 12.68
N VAL A 81 -9.39 -15.28 11.56
CA VAL A 81 -9.07 -13.85 11.52
C VAL A 81 -10.13 -13.12 10.71
N ASP A 82 -10.85 -12.21 11.36
CA ASP A 82 -11.72 -11.23 10.72
C ASP A 82 -10.89 -9.98 10.40
N ILE A 83 -10.51 -9.83 9.13
CA ILE A 83 -10.07 -8.53 8.62
C ILE A 83 -11.26 -7.91 7.95
N ARG A 84 -11.80 -6.91 8.62
CA ARG A 84 -12.65 -5.93 7.96
C ARG A 84 -11.74 -5.04 7.15
N THR A 85 -12.05 -4.87 5.86
CA THR A 85 -11.52 -3.74 5.10
C THR A 85 -11.80 -2.49 5.93
N PRO A 86 -10.77 -1.72 6.34
CA PRO A 86 -11.01 -0.52 7.11
C PRO A 86 -11.94 0.39 6.30
N GLU A 87 -13.00 0.90 6.93
CA GLU A 87 -13.90 1.87 6.30
C GLU A 87 -13.10 3.06 5.73
N ASP A 88 -11.93 3.35 6.31
CA ASP A 88 -10.94 4.30 5.83
C ASP A 88 -9.57 3.63 5.54
N LEU A 89 -9.56 2.70 4.57
CA LEU A 89 -8.33 2.05 4.10
C LEU A 89 -7.22 3.04 3.70
N PRO A 90 -7.49 4.16 3.00
CA PRO A 90 -6.46 5.16 2.70
C PRO A 90 -5.79 5.71 3.96
N HIS A 91 -6.56 6.00 5.02
CA HIS A 91 -5.98 6.42 6.28
C HIS A 91 -5.13 5.32 6.93
N ALA A 92 -5.61 4.08 6.95
CA ALA A 92 -4.86 2.94 7.48
C ALA A 92 -3.52 2.73 6.75
N ILE A 93 -3.48 2.97 5.44
CA ILE A 93 -2.26 2.89 4.64
C ILE A 93 -1.34 4.09 4.91
N ILE A 94 -1.86 5.32 4.98
CA ILE A 94 -1.02 6.52 5.11
C ILE A 94 -0.50 6.70 6.56
N GLY A 95 -1.29 6.33 7.57
CA GLY A 95 -0.85 6.22 8.96
C GLY A 95 -0.68 7.53 9.75
N HIS A 96 -1.10 8.68 9.22
CA HIS A 96 -1.13 9.97 9.93
C HIS A 96 -2.19 10.89 9.32
N HIS A 97 -2.31 12.17 9.74
CA HIS A 97 -3.27 13.15 9.17
C HIS A 97 -2.64 14.40 8.53
N ARG A 98 -1.30 14.51 8.49
CA ARG A 98 -0.62 15.67 7.87
C ARG A 98 -1.10 15.90 6.42
N PRO A 99 -1.35 17.16 6.01
CA PRO A 99 -1.95 17.49 4.71
C PRO A 99 -1.02 17.24 3.52
N ALA A 100 0.29 17.09 3.76
CA ALA A 100 1.26 16.78 2.74
C ALA A 100 2.32 15.79 3.25
N LEU A 101 2.87 14.99 2.34
CA LEU A 101 3.89 13.99 2.58
C LEU A 101 5.09 14.27 1.69
N ARG A 102 6.31 14.02 2.20
CA ARG A 102 7.50 14.05 1.35
C ARG A 102 7.46 12.89 0.35
N ALA A 103 8.02 13.08 -0.84
CA ALA A 103 8.16 12.02 -1.83
C ALA A 103 8.80 10.74 -1.28
N THR A 104 9.77 10.86 -0.36
CA THR A 104 10.41 9.70 0.30
C THR A 104 9.47 8.94 1.23
N GLU A 105 8.47 9.60 1.81
CA GLU A 105 7.43 8.97 2.62
C GLU A 105 6.43 8.25 1.72
N VAL A 106 5.95 8.91 0.66
CA VAL A 106 5.05 8.30 -0.34
C VAL A 106 5.70 7.08 -1.00
N ARG A 107 6.99 7.16 -1.30
CA ARG A 107 7.78 6.05 -1.84
C ARG A 107 7.79 4.83 -0.91
N ARG A 108 7.87 5.05 0.40
CA ARG A 108 7.83 3.96 1.41
C ARG A 108 6.41 3.40 1.55
N ILE A 109 5.40 4.27 1.54
CA ILE A 109 3.99 3.89 1.59
C ILE A 109 3.61 3.00 0.40
N LEU A 110 3.92 3.45 -0.81
CA LEU A 110 3.62 2.76 -2.07
C LEU A 110 4.64 1.65 -2.43
N SER A 111 5.72 1.52 -1.65
CA SER A 111 6.81 0.57 -1.91
C SER A 111 7.28 0.61 -3.38
N CYS A 112 7.65 1.80 -3.85
CA CYS A 112 8.06 2.06 -5.23
C CYS A 112 9.41 2.80 -5.32
N SER A 113 9.85 3.14 -6.52
CA SER A 113 11.10 3.89 -6.75
C SER A 113 10.87 5.40 -6.76
N GLN A 114 11.94 6.20 -6.71
CA GLN A 114 11.84 7.66 -6.86
C GLN A 114 11.37 8.05 -8.27
N ALA A 115 11.84 7.33 -9.30
CA ALA A 115 11.43 7.54 -10.68
C ALA A 115 9.93 7.28 -10.86
N HIS A 116 9.39 6.28 -10.17
CA HIS A 116 7.96 5.97 -10.16
C HIS A 116 7.13 7.14 -9.62
N ILE A 117 7.54 7.70 -8.49
CA ILE A 117 6.88 8.88 -7.91
C ILE A 117 6.92 10.06 -8.88
N ALA A 118 8.06 10.30 -9.55
CA ALA A 118 8.19 11.37 -10.52
C ALA A 118 7.21 11.18 -11.71
N ALA A 119 7.08 9.96 -12.22
CA ALA A 119 6.13 9.65 -13.30
C ALA A 119 4.67 9.85 -12.87
N LEU A 120 4.29 9.39 -11.66
CA LEU A 120 2.94 9.63 -11.12
C LEU A 120 2.62 11.12 -10.94
N ILE A 121 3.62 11.95 -10.59
CA ILE A 121 3.46 13.40 -10.52
C ILE A 121 3.29 14.00 -11.93
N LEU A 122 4.14 13.60 -12.88
CA LEU A 122 4.11 14.10 -14.26
C LEU A 122 2.76 13.84 -14.94
N GLU A 123 2.16 12.69 -14.66
CA GLU A 123 0.86 12.27 -15.20
C GLU A 123 -0.33 12.85 -14.41
N GLY A 124 -0.08 13.60 -13.34
CA GLY A 124 -1.12 14.15 -12.48
C GLY A 124 -1.89 13.10 -11.66
N ALA A 125 -1.39 11.88 -11.56
CA ALA A 125 -2.00 10.81 -10.75
C ALA A 125 -1.87 11.12 -9.24
N ILE A 126 -0.82 11.84 -8.84
CA ILE A 126 -0.66 12.44 -7.52
C ILE A 126 -0.19 13.89 -7.69
N ILE A 127 -0.52 14.77 -6.74
CA ILE A 127 -0.31 16.21 -6.87
C ILE A 127 0.83 16.66 -5.96
N ALA A 128 1.91 17.20 -6.54
CA ALA A 128 2.95 17.89 -5.77
C ALA A 128 2.44 19.27 -5.31
N THR A 129 2.58 19.59 -4.03
CA THR A 129 2.16 20.88 -3.44
C THR A 129 3.25 21.94 -3.50
N ASN A 130 4.52 21.52 -3.61
CA ASN A 130 5.64 22.37 -3.96
C ASN A 130 6.44 21.67 -5.05
N ILE A 131 6.38 22.19 -6.28
CA ILE A 131 7.34 21.84 -7.30
C ILE A 131 8.57 22.70 -6.99
N PRO A 132 9.70 22.09 -6.61
CA PRO A 132 10.89 22.87 -6.29
C PRO A 132 11.26 23.72 -7.51
N SER A 133 11.12 25.05 -7.41
CA SER A 133 11.67 25.95 -8.41
C SER A 133 13.19 25.79 -8.42
N VAL A 134 13.78 26.04 -9.60
CA VAL A 134 15.17 25.87 -10.09
C VAL A 134 16.34 25.91 -9.07
N ARG A 135 16.16 26.44 -7.85
CA ARG A 135 17.14 26.48 -6.76
C ARG A 135 16.83 25.52 -5.61
N SER A 136 16.79 24.24 -5.91
CA SER A 136 16.51 23.23 -4.91
C SER A 136 17.78 22.40 -4.71
N GLY A 137 18.48 22.69 -3.62
CA GLY A 137 19.74 22.03 -3.25
C GLY A 137 19.57 20.50 -3.11
N PRO A 138 20.67 19.76 -2.89
CA PRO A 138 20.75 18.29 -3.04
C PRO A 138 19.83 17.42 -2.16
N ASN A 139 18.85 17.99 -1.43
CA ASN A 139 17.90 17.28 -0.57
C ASN A 139 16.44 17.76 -0.69
N ALA A 140 16.11 18.59 -1.68
CA ALA A 140 14.75 19.08 -1.87
C ALA A 140 13.85 17.97 -2.45
N SER A 141 13.19 17.20 -1.58
CA SER A 141 12.13 16.29 -2.00
C SER A 141 10.81 17.06 -2.14
N PRO A 142 10.05 16.88 -3.24
CA PRO A 142 8.74 17.48 -3.34
C PRO A 142 7.83 16.94 -2.25
N SER A 143 6.95 17.81 -1.77
CA SER A 143 5.81 17.47 -0.93
C SER A 143 4.63 17.16 -1.84
N ILE A 144 3.88 16.13 -1.47
CA ILE A 144 2.76 15.58 -2.24
C ILE A 144 1.52 15.73 -1.38
N SER A 145 0.44 16.21 -1.98
CA SER A 145 -0.86 16.38 -1.33
C SER A 145 -1.38 15.05 -0.84
N ARG A 146 -1.70 14.99 0.46
CA ARG A 146 -2.30 13.80 1.07
C ARG A 146 -3.58 13.38 0.35
N SER A 147 -4.49 14.33 0.08
CA SER A 147 -5.78 14.04 -0.54
C SER A 147 -5.61 13.43 -1.94
N SER A 148 -4.56 13.82 -2.68
CA SER A 148 -4.26 13.21 -3.97
C SER A 148 -3.81 11.75 -3.84
N ILE A 149 -3.08 11.40 -2.77
CA ILE A 149 -2.69 10.01 -2.47
C ILE A 149 -3.91 9.18 -2.05
N GLU A 150 -4.80 9.75 -1.23
CA GLU A 150 -6.04 9.07 -0.82
C GLU A 150 -6.90 8.75 -2.05
N GLN A 151 -7.12 9.73 -2.93
CA GLN A 151 -7.85 9.53 -4.18
C GLN A 151 -7.14 8.52 -5.10
N PHE A 152 -5.82 8.55 -5.17
CA PHE A 152 -5.03 7.59 -5.94
C PHE A 152 -5.25 6.16 -5.43
N ILE A 153 -5.21 5.95 -4.10
CA ILE A 153 -5.48 4.65 -3.49
C ILE A 153 -6.90 4.21 -3.81
N ILE A 154 -7.91 5.03 -3.49
CA ILE A 154 -9.34 4.68 -3.67
C ILE A 154 -9.63 4.27 -5.12
N LYS A 155 -9.16 5.04 -6.10
CA LYS A 155 -9.44 4.80 -7.52
C LYS A 155 -8.75 3.54 -8.09
N ARG A 156 -7.79 2.97 -7.36
CA ARG A 156 -6.91 1.91 -7.88
C ARG A 156 -6.84 0.68 -6.98
N ILE A 157 -7.74 0.57 -6.01
CA ILE A 157 -7.96 -0.67 -5.28
C ILE A 157 -8.44 -1.74 -6.26
N ILE A 158 -7.88 -2.93 -6.11
CA ILE A 158 -8.35 -4.18 -6.70
C ILE A 158 -8.76 -5.03 -5.50
N ALA A 159 -10.05 -5.29 -5.42
CA ALA A 159 -10.73 -6.06 -4.39
C ALA A 159 -12.03 -6.60 -4.98
#